data_AF-A0A960B7D9-F1
#
_entry.id   AF-A0A960B7D9-F1
#
_cell.length_a   1.000
_cell.length_b   1.000
_cell.length_c   1.000
_cell.angle_alpha   90.00
_cell.angle_beta   90.00
_cell.angle_gamma   90.00
#
_symmetry.space_group_name_H-M   'P 1'
#
loop_
_entity.id
_entity.type
_entity.pdbx_description
1 polymer ?
#
loop_
_entity_poly.entity_id
_entity_poly.type
_entity_poly.pdbx_seq_one_letter_code
_entity_poly.pdbx_strand_id
1 'polypeptide(L)'
;MAQAPVPSTALRATALAAAVLLAGCSSVTAPAATESTDPSPAASPSGPAVDAIRALDPAALDWQWFDSFAETTAVDITAPDEYGRTYTVGDPVYSDADGDGLEDMAVPLAQLDGNGFREQWYVWVADADGGATQMTIPIAWTMRCGDDTRSVKATDGGFVVRERLREPVVDDYLPCSKAGTFRSTRKVAVVHQGGGLFPVNLTDPRGYGGVCPTHPRTETGVVKVWGSAIPQISAPLTLDGERMNLILTSRHALTAGADPMRLASVWPRGGSADQRLCVWIDPVRYEGSGE
;
A
#
# COMPACT_ATOMS: atom_id res chain seq x y z
N MET A 1 28.87 32.15 -25.57
CA MET A 1 29.08 32.72 -24.22
C MET A 1 29.31 31.55 -23.28
N ALA A 2 30.53 31.42 -22.77
CA ALA A 2 30.96 30.30 -21.93
C ALA A 2 30.70 30.63 -20.45
N GLN A 3 30.03 29.74 -19.73
CA GLN A 3 29.85 29.83 -18.27
C GLN A 3 30.97 29.06 -17.57
N ALA A 4 31.58 29.73 -16.59
CA ALA A 4 32.66 29.24 -15.75
C ALA A 4 32.16 28.28 -14.65
N PRO A 5 33.01 27.37 -14.13
CA PRO A 5 32.65 26.46 -13.05
C PRO A 5 32.76 27.12 -11.66
N VAL A 6 31.87 26.72 -10.75
CA VAL A 6 31.86 27.12 -9.33
C VAL A 6 32.55 26.03 -8.49
N PRO A 7 33.37 26.37 -7.48
CA PRO A 7 34.17 25.39 -6.74
C PRO A 7 33.38 24.67 -5.62
N SER A 8 33.70 23.37 -5.47
CA SER A 8 33.33 22.52 -4.33
C SER A 8 33.93 23.01 -3.02
N THR A 9 33.10 23.11 -1.98
CA THR A 9 33.55 23.25 -0.59
C THR A 9 33.43 21.91 0.12
N ALA A 10 34.58 21.43 0.60
CA ALA A 10 34.74 20.29 1.48
C ALA A 10 34.65 20.73 2.96
N LEU A 11 34.73 19.74 3.86
CA LEU A 11 34.77 19.76 5.34
C LEU A 11 33.38 19.65 6.01
N ARG A 12 33.16 18.83 7.05
CA ARG A 12 34.04 18.39 8.14
C ARG A 12 33.55 17.06 8.73
N ALA A 13 34.48 16.17 9.02
CA ALA A 13 34.30 15.10 10.00
C ALA A 13 34.25 15.70 11.42
N THR A 14 33.45 15.13 12.32
CA THR A 14 33.61 15.30 13.76
C THR A 14 33.26 13.99 14.47
N ALA A 15 34.14 13.61 15.38
CA ALA A 15 34.23 12.32 16.03
C ALA A 15 33.67 12.35 17.45
N LEU A 16 33.47 11.14 17.98
CA LEU A 16 33.53 10.72 19.40
C LEU A 16 32.51 11.30 20.40
N ALA A 17 31.79 10.40 21.08
CA ALA A 17 31.99 10.18 22.51
C ALA A 17 31.36 8.85 22.96
N ALA A 18 32.18 7.98 23.54
CA ALA A 18 31.78 6.85 24.36
C ALA A 18 31.46 7.32 25.79
N ALA A 19 30.44 6.74 26.42
CA ALA A 19 30.26 6.81 27.87
C ALA A 19 29.88 5.43 28.41
N VAL A 20 30.79 4.91 29.24
CA VAL A 20 30.73 3.72 30.08
C VAL A 20 30.07 4.10 31.42
N LEU A 21 29.69 3.09 32.23
CA LEU A 21 29.46 3.10 33.69
C LEU A 21 27.96 3.06 34.08
N LEU A 22 27.45 2.29 35.04
CA LEU A 22 28.04 1.46 36.11
C LEU A 22 26.98 0.45 36.60
N ALA A 23 27.42 -0.76 36.92
CA ALA A 23 26.66 -1.72 37.72
C ALA A 23 26.62 -1.26 39.18
N GLY A 24 25.43 -1.26 39.79
CA GLY A 24 25.22 -0.97 41.20
C GLY A 24 24.35 -2.04 41.84
N CYS A 25 24.99 -3.05 42.43
CA CYS A 25 24.33 -4.00 43.34
C CYS A 25 24.00 -3.26 44.64
N SER A 26 22.71 -3.20 45.00
CA SER A 26 22.28 -2.80 46.33
C SER A 26 21.36 -3.88 46.90
N SER A 27 21.88 -4.57 47.91
CA SER A 27 21.13 -5.52 48.74
C SER A 27 20.18 -4.72 49.64
N VAL A 28 18.87 -4.83 49.38
CA VAL A 28 17.85 -4.18 50.21
C VAL A 28 17.18 -5.20 51.12
N THR A 29 17.19 -4.83 52.39
CA THR A 29 16.60 -5.40 53.59
C THR A 29 15.15 -5.89 53.41
N ALA A 30 14.87 -7.10 53.92
CA ALA A 30 13.53 -7.68 53.98
C ALA A 30 12.62 -6.88 54.96
N PRO A 31 11.48 -6.35 54.51
CA PRO A 31 10.48 -5.76 55.40
C PRO A 31 9.60 -6.84 56.04
N ALA A 32 9.09 -6.52 57.23
CA ALA A 32 8.19 -7.33 58.01
C ALA A 32 6.87 -7.64 57.27
N ALA A 33 6.37 -8.87 57.48
CA ALA A 33 5.10 -9.35 56.97
C ALA A 33 3.95 -8.44 57.47
N THR A 34 3.41 -7.64 56.56
CA THR A 34 2.16 -6.90 56.74
C THR A 34 1.06 -7.79 56.16
N GLU A 35 0.01 -8.05 56.93
CA GLU A 35 -1.17 -8.79 56.46
C GLU A 35 -1.75 -8.10 55.22
N SER A 36 -1.54 -8.73 54.07
CA SER A 36 -2.01 -8.28 52.78
C SER A 36 -3.51 -8.54 52.71
N THR A 37 -4.31 -7.48 52.81
CA THR A 37 -5.69 -7.49 52.34
C THR A 37 -5.62 -7.63 50.83
N ASP A 38 -5.84 -8.86 50.36
CA ASP A 38 -5.74 -9.24 48.95
C ASP A 38 -6.71 -8.36 48.14
N PRO A 39 -6.20 -7.40 47.34
CA PRO A 39 -7.07 -6.55 46.54
C PRO A 39 -7.71 -7.45 45.49
N SER A 40 -9.04 -7.52 45.51
CA SER A 40 -9.82 -8.16 44.44
C SER A 40 -9.26 -7.69 43.10
N PRO A 41 -8.83 -8.62 42.21
CA PRO A 41 -8.14 -8.24 40.99
C PRO A 41 -9.04 -7.30 40.21
N ALA A 42 -8.59 -6.05 40.07
CA ALA A 42 -9.22 -5.11 39.17
C ALA A 42 -9.29 -5.80 37.81
N ALA A 43 -10.50 -5.90 37.25
CA ALA A 43 -10.67 -6.47 35.93
C ALA A 43 -9.70 -5.74 34.99
N SER A 44 -8.72 -6.47 34.46
CA SER A 44 -7.87 -5.93 33.41
C SER A 44 -8.79 -5.42 32.31
N PRO A 45 -8.60 -4.19 31.80
CA PRO A 45 -9.39 -3.72 30.67
C PRO A 45 -9.27 -4.77 29.57
N SER A 46 -10.39 -5.43 29.27
CA SER A 46 -10.46 -6.31 28.12
C SER A 46 -10.32 -5.39 26.91
N GLY A 47 -9.23 -5.55 26.16
CA GLY A 47 -9.11 -4.94 24.85
C GLY A 47 -10.31 -5.31 23.96
N PRO A 48 -10.43 -4.68 22.77
CA PRO A 48 -11.54 -4.94 21.87
C PRO A 48 -11.57 -6.42 21.50
N ALA A 49 -12.77 -6.90 21.19
CA ALA A 49 -12.92 -8.21 20.59
C ALA A 49 -12.19 -8.24 19.25
N VAL A 50 -11.61 -9.38 18.89
CA VAL A 50 -10.91 -9.60 17.61
C VAL A 50 -11.77 -9.17 16.42
N ASP A 51 -13.09 -9.35 16.50
CA ASP A 51 -14.06 -9.05 15.45
C ASP A 51 -14.82 -7.72 15.65
N ALA A 52 -14.33 -6.82 16.51
CA ALA A 52 -15.01 -5.56 16.83
C ALA A 52 -15.34 -4.70 15.60
N ILE A 53 -14.49 -4.73 14.56
CA ILE A 53 -14.70 -4.00 13.31
C ILE A 53 -16.02 -4.37 12.62
N ARG A 54 -16.55 -5.58 12.84
CA ARG A 54 -17.81 -6.05 12.23
C ARG A 54 -19.03 -5.31 12.75
N ALA A 55 -18.91 -4.64 13.90
CA ALA A 55 -19.97 -3.79 14.45
C ALA A 55 -20.00 -2.39 13.81
N LEU A 56 -18.95 -2.00 13.08
CA LEU A 56 -18.95 -0.75 12.33
C LEU A 56 -19.86 -0.87 11.12
N ASP A 57 -20.63 0.18 10.85
CA ASP A 57 -21.37 0.31 9.59
C ASP A 57 -20.47 1.03 8.57
N PRO A 58 -20.02 0.34 7.49
CA PRO A 58 -19.18 0.98 6.47
C PRO A 58 -19.85 2.19 5.80
N ALA A 59 -21.19 2.28 5.81
CA ALA A 59 -21.92 3.43 5.27
C ALA A 59 -21.93 4.65 6.21
N ALA A 60 -21.44 4.52 7.44
CA ALA A 60 -21.34 5.59 8.42
C ALA A 60 -19.90 6.12 8.59
N LEU A 61 -18.93 5.55 7.86
CA LEU A 61 -17.52 5.94 7.95
C LEU A 61 -17.19 7.16 7.09
N ASP A 62 -16.15 7.90 7.48
CA ASP A 62 -15.63 9.04 6.73
C ASP A 62 -14.75 8.58 5.57
N TRP A 63 -15.33 8.52 4.37
CA TRP A 63 -14.65 7.99 3.19
C TRP A 63 -13.71 8.99 2.52
N GLN A 64 -12.52 8.50 2.15
CA GLN A 64 -11.63 9.13 1.19
C GLN A 64 -11.66 8.34 -0.13
N TRP A 65 -11.85 9.04 -1.23
CA TRP A 65 -11.70 8.53 -2.58
C TRP A 65 -10.28 8.76 -3.08
N PHE A 66 -9.69 7.74 -3.67
CA PHE A 66 -8.36 7.79 -4.25
C PHE A 66 -8.42 8.16 -5.72
N ASP A 67 -7.90 9.34 -6.05
CA ASP A 67 -7.75 9.81 -7.42
C ASP A 67 -6.35 9.50 -7.95
N SER A 68 -5.33 9.72 -7.12
CA SER A 68 -3.92 9.45 -7.42
C SER A 68 -3.09 9.30 -6.14
N PHE A 69 -1.81 8.94 -6.24
CA PHE A 69 -0.90 9.03 -5.09
C PHE A 69 -0.68 10.47 -4.59
N ALA A 70 -0.99 11.49 -5.39
CA ALA A 70 -0.97 12.91 -4.99
C ALA A 70 -2.27 13.38 -4.34
N GLU A 71 -3.39 12.72 -4.63
CA GLU A 71 -4.71 13.31 -4.44
C GLU A 71 -5.71 12.28 -3.93
N THR A 72 -6.31 12.63 -2.81
CA THR A 72 -7.43 11.94 -2.22
C THR A 72 -8.49 12.96 -1.87
N THR A 73 -9.74 12.61 -2.09
CA THR A 73 -10.87 13.51 -1.92
C THR A 73 -11.82 12.92 -0.88
N ALA A 74 -12.21 13.69 0.14
CA ALA A 74 -13.27 13.28 1.05
C ALA A 74 -14.59 13.17 0.28
N VAL A 75 -15.34 12.07 0.45
CA VAL A 75 -16.59 11.84 -0.27
C VAL A 75 -17.75 11.64 0.68
N ASP A 76 -18.82 12.41 0.47
CA ASP A 76 -20.12 12.14 1.06
C ASP A 76 -20.82 11.06 0.24
N ILE A 77 -20.97 9.87 0.82
CA ILE A 77 -21.61 8.75 0.15
C ILE A 77 -23.15 8.80 0.21
N THR A 78 -23.71 9.77 0.93
CA THR A 78 -25.17 9.92 1.12
C THR A 78 -25.81 10.90 0.13
N ALA A 79 -25.01 11.67 -0.59
CA ALA A 79 -25.46 12.65 -1.56
C ALA A 79 -24.59 12.66 -2.83
N PRO A 80 -25.13 13.10 -3.98
CA PRO A 80 -24.29 13.40 -5.14
C PRO A 80 -23.34 14.57 -4.85
N ASP A 81 -22.14 14.52 -5.39
CA ASP A 81 -21.19 15.63 -5.28
C ASP A 81 -21.45 16.77 -6.29
N GLU A 82 -20.56 17.77 -6.32
CA GLU A 82 -20.68 18.93 -7.21
C GLU A 82 -20.67 18.59 -8.72
N TYR A 83 -20.18 17.40 -9.09
CA TYR A 83 -20.17 16.88 -10.46
C TYR A 83 -21.36 15.95 -10.73
N GLY A 84 -22.24 15.75 -9.75
CA GLY A 84 -23.35 14.81 -9.83
C GLY A 84 -22.94 13.34 -9.69
N ARG A 85 -21.73 13.07 -9.20
CA ARG A 85 -21.24 11.70 -8.97
C ARG A 85 -21.86 11.16 -7.70
N THR A 86 -22.29 9.90 -7.73
CA THR A 86 -22.85 9.21 -6.56
C THR A 86 -21.98 8.04 -6.16
N TYR A 87 -21.92 7.77 -4.86
CA TYR A 87 -21.12 6.70 -4.31
C TYR A 87 -22.00 5.62 -3.66
N THR A 88 -21.56 4.37 -3.71
CA THR A 88 -22.27 3.24 -3.11
C THR A 88 -21.27 2.30 -2.48
N VAL A 89 -21.45 2.06 -1.18
CA VAL A 89 -20.67 1.09 -0.41
C VAL A 89 -21.25 -0.30 -0.65
N GLY A 90 -20.39 -1.26 -0.99
CA GLY A 90 -20.80 -2.66 -1.10
C GLY A 90 -20.41 -3.49 0.12
N ASP A 91 -20.53 -4.81 -0.01
CA ASP A 91 -20.35 -5.72 1.12
C ASP A 91 -18.88 -5.85 1.55
N PRO A 92 -18.58 -5.72 2.85
CA PRO A 92 -17.23 -5.88 3.38
C PRO A 92 -16.77 -7.34 3.38
N VAL A 93 -15.45 -7.52 3.30
CA VAL A 93 -14.75 -8.80 3.50
C VAL A 93 -13.76 -8.63 4.65
N TYR A 94 -13.76 -9.54 5.62
CA TYR A 94 -12.99 -9.40 6.85
C TYR A 94 -11.76 -10.31 6.89
N SER A 95 -10.63 -9.79 7.36
CA SER A 95 -9.39 -10.54 7.57
C SER A 95 -8.41 -9.70 8.42
N ASP A 96 -7.59 -10.31 9.27
CA ASP A 96 -6.44 -9.67 9.92
C ASP A 96 -5.36 -9.42 8.85
N ALA A 97 -5.30 -8.20 8.31
CA ALA A 97 -4.48 -7.85 7.15
C ALA A 97 -3.15 -7.21 7.52
N ASP A 98 -3.01 -6.64 8.72
CA ASP A 98 -1.75 -6.08 9.22
C ASP A 98 -1.03 -6.97 10.25
N GLY A 99 -1.68 -8.04 10.72
CA GLY A 99 -1.13 -9.03 11.63
C GLY A 99 -1.14 -8.62 13.10
N ASP A 100 -1.96 -7.63 13.49
CA ASP A 100 -2.07 -7.17 14.87
C ASP A 100 -3.00 -8.05 15.74
N GLY A 101 -3.70 -9.00 15.12
CA GLY A 101 -4.63 -9.92 15.77
C GLY A 101 -6.07 -9.42 15.86
N LEU A 102 -6.37 -8.24 15.29
CA LEU A 102 -7.72 -7.73 15.05
C LEU A 102 -8.11 -8.00 13.60
N GLU A 103 -9.40 -8.20 13.34
CA GLU A 103 -9.88 -8.26 11.96
C GLU A 103 -9.94 -6.87 11.36
N ASP A 104 -9.47 -6.74 10.13
CA ASP A 104 -9.68 -5.59 9.26
C ASP A 104 -10.82 -5.86 8.28
N MET A 105 -11.23 -4.85 7.50
CA MET A 105 -12.19 -5.05 6.43
C MET A 105 -11.75 -4.43 5.10
N ALA A 106 -11.87 -5.20 4.02
CA ALA A 106 -11.81 -4.72 2.65
C ALA A 106 -13.22 -4.43 2.15
N VAL A 107 -13.47 -3.19 1.71
CA VAL A 107 -14.80 -2.70 1.36
C VAL A 107 -14.77 -2.05 -0.03
N PRO A 108 -15.66 -2.45 -0.96
CA PRO A 108 -15.78 -1.79 -2.25
C PRO A 108 -16.58 -0.48 -2.11
N LEU A 109 -16.06 0.57 -2.73
CA LEU A 109 -16.76 1.83 -2.93
C LEU A 109 -16.91 2.07 -4.44
N ALA A 110 -18.15 2.06 -4.92
CA ALA A 110 -18.50 2.30 -6.32
C ALA A 110 -18.87 3.77 -6.54
N GLN A 111 -18.30 4.39 -7.56
CA GLN A 111 -18.64 5.72 -8.07
C GLN A 111 -19.37 5.58 -9.41
N LEU A 112 -20.51 6.25 -9.52
CA LEU A 112 -21.23 6.46 -10.77
C LEU A 112 -21.12 7.94 -11.17
N ASP A 113 -20.82 8.18 -12.44
CA ASP A 113 -20.66 9.53 -13.02
C ASP A 113 -21.37 9.58 -14.38
N GLY A 114 -22.71 9.64 -14.36
CA GLY A 114 -23.54 9.51 -15.55
C GLY A 114 -23.34 8.15 -16.25
N ASN A 115 -22.50 8.12 -17.29
CA ASN A 115 -22.08 6.88 -17.97
C ASN A 115 -20.71 6.36 -17.49
N GLY A 116 -20.03 7.04 -16.56
CA GLY A 116 -18.84 6.55 -15.90
C GLY A 116 -19.18 5.54 -14.80
N PHE A 117 -18.32 4.53 -14.64
CA PHE A 117 -18.34 3.62 -13.50
C PHE A 117 -16.90 3.33 -13.09
N ARG A 118 -16.61 3.53 -11.81
CA ARG A 118 -15.37 3.13 -11.15
C ARG A 118 -15.74 2.47 -9.82
N GLU A 119 -15.08 1.40 -9.44
CA GLU A 119 -15.18 0.81 -8.11
C GLU A 119 -13.77 0.64 -7.57
N GLN A 120 -13.55 0.94 -6.30
CA GLN A 120 -12.26 0.79 -5.63
C GLN A 120 -12.45 0.00 -4.33
N TRP A 121 -11.57 -0.95 -4.08
CA TRP A 121 -11.56 -1.74 -2.84
C TRP A 121 -10.57 -1.12 -1.87
N TYR A 122 -11.05 -0.59 -0.75
CA TYR A 122 -10.24 0.00 0.31
C TYR A 122 -10.15 -0.94 1.51
N VAL A 123 -9.04 -0.91 2.22
CA VAL A 123 -8.91 -1.61 3.50
C VAL A 123 -9.10 -0.61 4.62
N TRP A 124 -9.92 -0.96 5.60
CA TRP A 124 -10.07 -0.27 6.87
C TRP A 124 -9.39 -1.13 7.93
N VAL A 125 -8.31 -0.60 8.50
CA VAL A 125 -7.50 -1.28 9.51
C VAL A 125 -8.09 -0.98 10.89
N ALA A 126 -8.41 -2.01 11.65
CA ALA A 126 -8.97 -1.85 13.00
C ALA A 126 -7.95 -1.19 13.94
N ASP A 127 -8.45 -0.58 15.02
CA ASP A 127 -7.61 -0.13 16.11
C ASP A 127 -8.03 -0.73 17.45
N ALA A 128 -7.13 -0.64 18.42
CA ALA A 128 -7.32 -1.16 19.76
C ALA A 128 -8.43 -0.43 20.55
N ASP A 129 -8.98 0.68 20.06
CA ASP A 129 -10.08 1.41 20.69
C ASP A 129 -11.45 1.06 20.05
N GLY A 130 -11.46 0.14 19.08
CA GLY A 130 -12.66 -0.29 18.35
C GLY A 130 -13.04 0.61 17.17
N GLY A 131 -12.18 1.55 16.80
CA GLY A 131 -12.27 2.33 15.57
C GLY A 131 -11.63 1.61 14.37
N ALA A 132 -11.55 2.33 13.26
CA ALA A 132 -10.83 1.87 12.07
C ALA A 132 -10.27 3.05 11.27
N THR A 133 -9.10 2.86 10.67
CA THR A 133 -8.44 3.84 9.79
C THR A 133 -8.44 3.33 8.35
N GLN A 134 -8.91 4.15 7.42
CA GLN A 134 -8.85 3.82 6.00
C GLN A 134 -7.40 3.86 5.49
N MET A 135 -6.96 2.76 4.88
CA MET A 135 -5.83 2.78 3.96
C MET A 135 -6.28 3.44 2.66
N THR A 136 -5.79 4.65 2.41
CA THR A 136 -6.24 5.49 1.29
C THR A 136 -5.94 4.89 -0.08
N ILE A 137 -4.95 4.01 -0.18
CA ILE A 137 -4.58 3.39 -1.44
C ILE A 137 -5.38 2.10 -1.65
N PRO A 138 -6.15 1.97 -2.75
CA PRO A 138 -6.97 0.79 -2.96
C PRO A 138 -6.14 -0.46 -3.26
N ILE A 139 -6.68 -1.62 -2.86
CA ILE A 139 -6.13 -2.95 -3.17
C ILE A 139 -6.72 -3.53 -4.44
N ALA A 140 -7.74 -2.93 -5.04
CA ALA A 140 -8.28 -3.38 -6.31
C ALA A 140 -9.16 -2.28 -6.89
N TRP A 141 -9.40 -2.34 -8.20
CA TRP A 141 -10.39 -1.47 -8.81
C TRP A 141 -11.06 -2.10 -10.03
N THR A 142 -12.22 -1.56 -10.37
CA THR A 142 -12.94 -1.87 -11.60
C THR A 142 -13.27 -0.57 -12.30
N MET A 143 -13.19 -0.51 -13.63
CA MET A 143 -13.69 0.65 -14.38
C MET A 143 -14.24 0.25 -15.74
N ARG A 144 -15.23 1.00 -16.25
CA ARG A 144 -15.95 0.69 -17.50
C ARG A 144 -15.05 0.45 -18.72
N CYS A 145 -13.83 0.98 -18.78
CA CYS A 145 -12.90 0.79 -19.91
C CYS A 145 -11.50 0.39 -19.44
N GLY A 146 -11.39 -0.34 -18.34
CA GLY A 146 -10.09 -0.67 -17.72
C GLY A 146 -10.14 -2.02 -17.03
N ASP A 147 -9.51 -2.08 -15.87
CA ASP A 147 -9.41 -3.30 -15.08
C ASP A 147 -10.78 -3.75 -14.56
N ASP A 148 -10.90 -5.04 -14.28
CA ASP A 148 -12.11 -5.71 -13.78
C ASP A 148 -11.76 -6.58 -12.58
N THR A 149 -12.07 -6.09 -11.38
CA THR A 149 -11.94 -6.87 -10.14
C THR A 149 -13.03 -7.93 -10.09
N ARG A 150 -12.63 -9.20 -10.21
CA ARG A 150 -13.55 -10.34 -10.26
C ARG A 150 -13.98 -10.81 -8.88
N SER A 151 -13.09 -10.71 -7.90
CA SER A 151 -13.37 -11.04 -6.50
C SER A 151 -12.29 -10.51 -5.58
N VAL A 152 -12.69 -10.04 -4.41
CA VAL A 152 -11.83 -9.92 -3.22
C VAL A 152 -12.36 -10.90 -2.18
N LYS A 153 -11.47 -11.68 -1.58
CA LYS A 153 -11.82 -12.68 -0.55
C LYS A 153 -10.79 -12.67 0.57
N ALA A 154 -11.23 -12.96 1.78
CA ALA A 154 -10.33 -13.16 2.91
C ALA A 154 -9.34 -14.32 2.66
N THR A 155 -8.16 -14.22 3.23
CA THR A 155 -7.13 -15.25 3.34
C THR A 155 -6.32 -14.98 4.61
N ASP A 156 -5.57 -15.98 5.09
CA ASP A 156 -4.64 -15.77 6.21
C ASP A 156 -3.71 -14.57 5.94
N GLY A 157 -3.74 -13.58 6.83
CA GLY A 157 -2.92 -12.37 6.77
C GLY A 157 -3.39 -11.29 5.80
N GLY A 158 -4.59 -11.39 5.21
CA GLY A 158 -5.16 -10.32 4.36
C GLY A 158 -6.17 -10.79 3.31
N PHE A 159 -6.00 -10.35 2.06
CA PHE A 159 -7.01 -10.52 1.00
C PHE A 159 -6.45 -11.13 -0.29
N VAL A 160 -7.17 -12.09 -0.89
CA VAL A 160 -6.93 -12.57 -2.25
C VAL A 160 -7.74 -11.72 -3.23
N VAL A 161 -7.05 -10.94 -4.05
CA VAL A 161 -7.62 -10.17 -5.16
C VAL A 161 -7.47 -10.99 -6.44
N ARG A 162 -8.58 -11.20 -7.16
CA ARG A 162 -8.59 -11.77 -8.51
C ARG A 162 -9.15 -10.74 -9.47
N GLU A 163 -8.44 -10.50 -10.56
CA GLU A 163 -8.75 -9.41 -11.48
C GLU A 163 -8.44 -9.79 -12.93
N ARG A 164 -9.00 -9.02 -13.85
CA ARG A 164 -8.62 -8.97 -15.26
C ARG A 164 -8.12 -7.58 -15.55
N LEU A 165 -6.82 -7.46 -15.76
CA LEU A 165 -6.18 -6.22 -16.12
C LEU A 165 -6.32 -5.96 -17.61
N ARG A 166 -6.60 -4.72 -17.95
CA ARG A 166 -6.67 -4.25 -19.33
C ARG A 166 -5.35 -3.60 -19.70
N GLU A 167 -4.64 -4.21 -20.63
CA GLU A 167 -3.31 -3.72 -21.02
C GLU A 167 -3.42 -2.79 -22.24
N PRO A 168 -2.98 -1.52 -22.13
CA PRO A 168 -2.87 -0.60 -23.26
C PRO A 168 -2.13 -1.23 -24.43
N VAL A 169 -2.48 -0.86 -25.66
CA VAL A 169 -1.96 -1.43 -26.93
C VAL A 169 -2.44 -2.86 -27.18
N VAL A 170 -2.39 -3.75 -26.19
CA VAL A 170 -2.83 -5.15 -26.35
C VAL A 170 -4.35 -5.25 -26.37
N ASP A 171 -5.04 -4.62 -25.42
CA ASP A 171 -6.49 -4.71 -25.24
C ASP A 171 -7.23 -3.47 -25.79
N ASP A 172 -6.56 -2.58 -26.54
CA ASP A 172 -7.17 -1.37 -27.12
C ASP A 172 -8.30 -1.70 -28.12
N TYR A 173 -8.23 -2.87 -28.75
CA TYR A 173 -9.26 -3.34 -29.68
C TYR A 173 -10.53 -3.84 -28.97
N LEU A 174 -10.48 -4.09 -27.65
CA LEU A 174 -11.66 -4.56 -26.92
C LEU A 174 -12.67 -3.41 -26.75
N PRO A 175 -13.98 -3.66 -26.86
CA PRO A 175 -14.95 -2.65 -26.45
C PRO A 175 -14.89 -2.47 -24.92
N CYS A 176 -15.34 -1.33 -24.40
CA CYS A 176 -15.41 -1.07 -22.96
C CYS A 176 -16.29 -2.10 -22.22
N SER A 177 -17.28 -2.70 -22.88
CA SER A 177 -18.10 -3.77 -22.30
C SER A 177 -17.37 -5.10 -22.07
N LYS A 178 -16.08 -5.20 -22.43
CA LYS A 178 -15.25 -6.38 -22.21
C LYS A 178 -14.10 -6.06 -21.27
N ALA A 179 -13.97 -6.89 -20.25
CA ALA A 179 -12.82 -6.89 -19.35
C ALA A 179 -11.52 -7.18 -20.12
N GLY A 180 -10.40 -6.74 -19.55
CA GLY A 180 -9.06 -7.02 -20.08
C GLY A 180 -8.73 -8.52 -20.20
N THR A 181 -7.68 -8.84 -20.94
CA THR A 181 -7.27 -10.23 -21.20
C THR A 181 -6.31 -10.79 -20.16
N PHE A 182 -5.61 -9.93 -19.42
CA PHE A 182 -4.56 -10.34 -18.49
C PHE A 182 -5.15 -10.73 -17.13
N ARG A 183 -5.03 -12.01 -16.77
CA ARG A 183 -5.48 -12.48 -15.46
C ARG A 183 -4.41 -12.19 -14.42
N SER A 184 -4.83 -11.68 -13.27
CA SER A 184 -3.97 -11.48 -12.11
C SER A 184 -4.65 -12.06 -10.88
N THR A 185 -3.86 -12.69 -10.01
CA THR A 185 -4.29 -13.16 -8.70
C THR A 185 -3.17 -12.87 -7.73
N ARG A 186 -3.49 -12.13 -6.69
CA ARG A 186 -2.51 -11.59 -5.75
C ARG A 186 -3.07 -11.63 -4.34
N LYS A 187 -2.19 -11.89 -3.38
CA LYS A 187 -2.51 -11.82 -1.95
C LYS A 187 -1.99 -10.50 -1.42
N VAL A 188 -2.83 -9.75 -0.72
CA VAL A 188 -2.55 -8.39 -0.26
C VAL A 188 -2.68 -8.34 1.25
N ALA A 189 -1.65 -7.81 1.90
CA ALA A 189 -1.66 -7.42 3.31
C ALA A 189 -1.48 -5.91 3.43
N VAL A 190 -1.51 -5.41 4.65
CA VAL A 190 -1.22 -4.04 5.01
C VAL A 190 0.03 -4.00 5.87
N VAL A 191 0.84 -2.95 5.71
CA VAL A 191 1.96 -2.65 6.61
C VAL A 191 1.88 -1.21 7.10
N HIS A 192 2.26 -1.02 8.36
CA HIS A 192 2.48 0.29 8.96
C HIS A 192 3.91 0.75 8.70
N GLN A 193 4.08 1.85 7.97
CA GLN A 193 5.41 2.39 7.70
C GLN A 193 5.42 3.90 7.62
N GLY A 194 6.32 4.54 8.37
CA GLY A 194 6.45 6.01 8.37
C GLY A 194 5.16 6.73 8.77
N GLY A 195 4.33 6.12 9.62
CA GLY A 195 3.03 6.65 10.05
C GLY A 195 1.89 6.50 9.03
N GLY A 196 2.09 5.75 7.94
CA GLY A 196 1.07 5.46 6.94
C GLY A 196 0.81 3.97 6.78
N LEU A 197 -0.33 3.65 6.15
CA LEU A 197 -0.76 2.31 5.80
C LEU A 197 -0.47 2.05 4.31
N PHE A 198 0.17 0.93 4.00
CA PHE A 198 0.52 0.58 2.62
C PHE A 198 0.16 -0.86 2.28
N PRO A 199 -0.38 -1.12 1.08
CA PRO A 199 -0.67 -2.47 0.65
C PRO A 199 0.62 -3.15 0.18
N VAL A 200 0.86 -4.38 0.65
CA VAL A 200 2.01 -5.21 0.26
C VAL A 200 1.55 -6.55 -0.30
N ASN A 201 2.37 -7.17 -1.15
CA ASN A 201 2.08 -8.48 -1.70
C ASN A 201 2.55 -9.58 -0.74
N LEU A 202 1.62 -10.40 -0.25
CA LEU A 202 1.93 -11.53 0.65
C LEU A 202 2.60 -12.71 -0.08
N THR A 203 2.42 -12.82 -1.39
CA THR A 203 2.99 -13.93 -2.17
C THR A 203 4.46 -13.68 -2.50
N ASP A 204 4.80 -12.42 -2.78
CA ASP A 204 6.19 -11.98 -2.92
C ASP A 204 6.39 -10.75 -2.04
N PRO A 205 7.07 -10.89 -0.87
CA PRO A 205 7.22 -9.81 0.10
C PRO A 205 8.02 -8.62 -0.42
N ARG A 206 8.58 -8.73 -1.64
CA ARG A 206 9.26 -7.63 -2.31
C ARG A 206 8.31 -6.71 -3.07
N GLY A 207 7.09 -7.17 -3.34
CA GLY A 207 6.13 -6.51 -4.20
C GLY A 207 5.15 -5.60 -3.47
N TYR A 208 4.80 -4.51 -4.14
CA TYR A 208 3.68 -3.65 -3.83
C TYR A 208 2.35 -4.41 -4.00
N GLY A 209 1.45 -4.23 -3.04
CA GLY A 209 0.17 -4.94 -2.95
C GLY A 209 -1.04 -4.13 -3.40
N GLY A 210 -0.88 -2.91 -3.91
CA GLY A 210 -2.00 -2.13 -4.43
C GLY A 210 -2.19 -2.32 -5.94
N VAL A 211 -2.93 -1.40 -6.55
CA VAL A 211 -3.20 -1.40 -7.99
C VAL A 211 -1.90 -1.17 -8.77
N CYS A 212 -1.52 -2.17 -9.56
CA CYS A 212 -0.43 -2.04 -10.51
C CYS A 212 -0.86 -1.20 -11.71
N PRO A 213 -0.13 -0.13 -12.06
CA PRO A 213 -0.40 0.64 -13.26
C PRO A 213 -0.25 -0.21 -14.52
N THR A 214 -1.20 -0.06 -15.43
CA THR A 214 -1.24 -0.71 -16.73
C THR A 214 -0.17 -0.14 -17.66
N HIS A 215 0.52 -0.98 -18.44
CA HIS A 215 1.66 -0.53 -19.23
C HIS A 215 1.26 -0.21 -20.68
N PRO A 216 1.64 0.94 -21.23
CA PRO A 216 1.97 0.96 -22.64
C PRO A 216 3.28 0.18 -22.81
N ARG A 217 3.34 -0.80 -23.72
CA ARG A 217 4.59 -1.49 -24.05
C ARG A 217 5.58 -0.51 -24.68
N THR A 218 6.36 0.15 -23.85
CA THR A 218 7.51 0.95 -24.28
C THR A 218 8.71 0.55 -23.41
N GLU A 219 9.69 -0.05 -24.08
CA GLU A 219 11.05 -0.44 -23.63
C GLU A 219 11.14 -1.68 -22.73
N THR A 220 11.82 -2.72 -23.23
CA THR A 220 12.07 -4.03 -22.56
C THR A 220 13.56 -4.23 -22.31
N GLY A 221 14.23 -3.22 -21.76
CA GLY A 221 15.64 -3.30 -21.38
C GLY A 221 15.83 -4.00 -20.03
N VAL A 222 16.94 -4.73 -19.88
CA VAL A 222 17.38 -5.23 -18.56
C VAL A 222 18.20 -4.15 -17.88
N VAL A 223 17.70 -3.64 -16.76
CA VAL A 223 18.34 -2.61 -15.94
C VAL A 223 18.66 -3.15 -14.54
N LYS A 224 19.53 -2.47 -13.80
CA LYS A 224 19.62 -2.69 -12.35
C LYS A 224 18.53 -1.87 -11.66
N VAL A 225 17.75 -2.52 -10.81
CA VAL A 225 16.62 -1.94 -10.09
C VAL A 225 16.91 -1.86 -8.60
N TRP A 226 16.57 -0.71 -8.03
CA TRP A 226 16.45 -0.50 -6.60
C TRP A 226 14.99 -0.16 -6.32
N GLY A 227 14.30 -1.08 -5.66
CA GLY A 227 12.85 -1.03 -5.46
C GLY A 227 12.50 -1.12 -3.98
N SER A 228 11.39 -0.50 -3.59
CA SER A 228 10.74 -0.65 -2.29
C SER A 228 9.28 -1.05 -2.47
N ALA A 229 8.70 -1.69 -1.45
CA ALA A 229 7.28 -2.02 -1.43
C ALA A 229 6.38 -0.80 -1.18
N ILE A 230 6.94 0.33 -0.70
CA ILE A 230 6.18 1.54 -0.39
C ILE A 230 6.78 2.80 -1.08
N PRO A 231 6.00 3.87 -1.31
CA PRO A 231 6.44 5.05 -2.08
C PRO A 231 7.40 6.00 -1.34
N GLN A 232 8.04 5.57 -0.25
CA GLN A 232 8.94 6.43 0.53
C GLN A 232 10.41 6.15 0.18
N ILE A 233 11.19 7.20 -0.12
CA ILE A 233 12.63 7.06 -0.42
C ILE A 233 13.45 6.54 0.78
N SER A 234 12.95 6.75 1.99
CA SER A 234 13.56 6.26 3.23
C SER A 234 13.19 4.81 3.54
N ALA A 235 12.28 4.20 2.79
CA ALA A 235 11.87 2.83 3.01
C ALA A 235 13.02 1.86 2.73
N PRO A 236 13.11 0.74 3.47
CA PRO A 236 14.00 -0.35 3.10
C PRO A 236 13.72 -0.79 1.65
N LEU A 237 14.80 -1.10 0.94
CA LEU A 237 14.71 -1.62 -0.41
C LEU A 237 14.32 -3.10 -0.35
N THR A 238 13.31 -3.46 -1.11
CA THR A 238 12.91 -4.83 -1.36
C THR A 238 13.63 -5.46 -2.55
N LEU A 239 14.21 -4.63 -3.42
CA LEU A 239 15.13 -5.01 -4.48
C LEU A 239 16.36 -4.11 -4.39
N ASP A 240 17.56 -4.69 -4.27
CA ASP A 240 18.81 -3.93 -4.15
C ASP A 240 19.80 -4.35 -5.23
N GLY A 241 19.92 -3.52 -6.28
CA GLY A 241 20.86 -3.74 -7.38
C GLY A 241 20.57 -4.96 -8.26
N GLU A 242 19.37 -5.53 -8.17
CA GLU A 242 18.97 -6.71 -8.94
C GLU A 242 18.79 -6.38 -10.43
N ARG A 243 19.22 -7.29 -11.31
CA ARG A 243 19.03 -7.14 -12.77
C ARG A 243 17.65 -7.63 -13.17
N MET A 244 16.78 -6.69 -13.51
CA MET A 244 15.38 -6.94 -13.85
C MET A 244 15.07 -6.37 -15.22
N ASN A 245 14.07 -6.93 -15.89
CA ASN A 245 13.34 -6.15 -16.87
C ASN A 245 12.50 -5.12 -16.10
N LEU A 246 12.50 -3.88 -16.58
CA LEU A 246 11.80 -2.78 -15.94
C LEU A 246 10.89 -2.13 -16.97
N ILE A 247 9.63 -1.93 -16.60
CA ILE A 247 8.77 -0.97 -17.28
C ILE A 247 8.48 0.15 -16.30
N LEU A 248 9.09 1.30 -16.57
CA LEU A 248 8.70 2.54 -15.91
C LEU A 248 7.28 2.86 -16.33
N THR A 249 6.44 3.15 -15.35
CA THR A 249 5.19 3.80 -15.66
C THR A 249 5.50 5.19 -16.16
N SER A 250 4.86 5.62 -17.24
CA SER A 250 4.78 7.04 -17.58
C SER A 250 4.20 7.82 -16.38
N ARG A 251 4.19 9.16 -16.47
CA ARG A 251 3.35 9.97 -15.56
C ARG A 251 1.90 9.56 -15.80
N HIS A 252 1.46 8.57 -15.05
CA HIS A 252 0.10 8.07 -15.01
C HIS A 252 -0.58 8.72 -13.83
N ALA A 253 -1.90 8.89 -13.86
CA ALA A 253 -2.64 9.46 -12.73
C ALA A 253 -2.26 8.75 -11.42
N LEU A 254 -2.11 7.43 -11.45
CA LEU A 254 -1.59 6.66 -10.31
C LEU A 254 -0.27 7.26 -9.82
N THR A 255 0.80 7.30 -10.61
CA THR A 255 2.14 7.69 -10.16
C THR A 255 2.38 9.20 -10.01
N ALA A 256 1.42 10.05 -10.37
CA ALA A 256 1.47 11.47 -10.09
C ALA A 256 1.51 11.69 -8.57
N GLY A 257 2.55 12.35 -8.06
CA GLY A 257 2.69 12.68 -6.63
C GLY A 257 3.64 11.82 -5.83
N ALA A 258 4.06 10.66 -6.33
CA ALA A 258 4.99 9.80 -5.61
C ALA A 258 6.47 10.27 -5.68
N ASP A 259 6.72 11.49 -6.15
CA ASP A 259 8.07 12.03 -6.33
C ASP A 259 8.87 12.01 -5.00
N PRO A 260 10.13 11.55 -5.01
CA PRO A 260 10.92 11.19 -6.20
C PRO A 260 10.64 9.79 -6.74
N MET A 261 9.93 8.91 -6.03
CA MET A 261 9.73 7.51 -6.40
C MET A 261 8.75 7.34 -7.58
N ARG A 262 8.91 6.27 -8.35
CA ARG A 262 7.99 5.87 -9.41
C ARG A 262 7.55 4.43 -9.23
N LEU A 263 6.25 4.16 -9.36
CA LEU A 263 5.78 2.79 -9.41
C LEU A 263 6.24 2.18 -10.73
N ALA A 264 6.71 0.95 -10.70
CA ALA A 264 7.19 0.25 -11.88
C ALA A 264 6.84 -1.23 -11.80
N SER A 265 6.66 -1.84 -12.96
CA SER A 265 6.60 -3.31 -13.04
C SER A 265 7.97 -3.84 -13.38
N VAL A 266 8.37 -4.86 -12.63
CA VAL A 266 9.66 -5.53 -12.77
C VAL A 266 9.49 -7.02 -12.80
N TRP A 267 10.37 -7.71 -13.53
CA TRP A 267 10.43 -9.17 -13.46
C TRP A 267 11.86 -9.66 -13.71
N PRO A 268 12.22 -10.87 -13.22
CA PRO A 268 13.56 -11.40 -13.35
C PRO A 268 14.04 -11.48 -14.80
N ARG A 269 15.35 -11.29 -15.00
CA ARG A 269 15.98 -11.54 -16.30
C ARG A 269 15.76 -13.01 -16.72
N GLY A 270 15.12 -13.21 -17.87
CA GLY A 270 14.77 -14.55 -18.37
C GLY A 270 13.44 -15.11 -17.83
N GLY A 271 12.76 -14.34 -16.97
CA GLY A 271 11.39 -14.61 -16.56
C GLY A 271 10.36 -14.08 -17.55
N SER A 272 9.10 -14.38 -17.29
CA SER A 272 7.94 -13.92 -18.08
C SER A 272 7.10 -12.89 -17.32
N ALA A 273 6.22 -12.19 -18.05
CA ALA A 273 5.39 -11.10 -17.51
C ALA A 273 4.37 -11.56 -16.44
N ASP A 274 4.12 -12.85 -16.31
CA ASP A 274 3.34 -13.46 -15.24
C ASP A 274 4.08 -13.47 -13.89
N GLN A 275 5.41 -13.35 -13.89
CA GLN A 275 6.26 -13.22 -12.70
C GLN A 275 6.48 -11.75 -12.30
N ARG A 276 5.66 -10.84 -12.84
CA ARG A 276 5.81 -9.41 -12.57
C ARG A 276 5.53 -9.07 -11.11
N LEU A 277 6.31 -8.14 -10.61
CA LEU A 277 6.13 -7.46 -9.35
C LEU A 277 5.95 -5.98 -9.63
N CYS A 278 5.07 -5.34 -8.88
CA CYS A 278 5.04 -3.88 -8.84
C CYS A 278 5.92 -3.43 -7.68
N VAL A 279 6.77 -2.43 -7.91
CA VAL A 279 7.68 -1.89 -6.90
C VAL A 279 7.82 -0.39 -7.11
N TRP A 280 8.05 0.32 -6.01
CA TRP A 280 8.43 1.73 -6.03
C TRP A 280 9.92 1.85 -6.26
N ILE A 281 10.34 2.51 -7.32
CA ILE A 281 11.75 2.69 -7.64
C ILE A 281 12.15 4.15 -7.50
N ASP A 282 13.39 4.38 -7.09
CA ASP A 282 14.02 5.70 -7.15
C ASP A 282 14.59 5.92 -8.56
N PRO A 283 14.09 6.89 -9.35
CA PRO A 283 14.58 7.17 -10.68
C PRO A 283 16.06 7.60 -10.72
N VAL A 284 16.64 8.05 -9.61
CA VAL A 284 18.08 8.38 -9.57
C VAL A 284 18.95 7.18 -9.23
N ARG A 285 18.36 6.07 -8.75
CA ARG A 285 19.11 4.86 -8.39
C ARG A 285 19.13 3.82 -9.49
N TYR A 286 18.22 3.81 -10.46
CA TYR A 286 18.28 2.81 -11.53
C TYR A 286 19.46 3.05 -12.49
N GLU A 287 20.09 1.96 -12.92
CA GLU A 287 21.21 1.99 -13.87
C GLU A 287 20.86 1.16 -15.11
N GLY A 288 20.93 1.78 -16.28
CA GLY A 288 20.81 1.12 -17.57
C GLY A 288 20.17 2.03 -18.61
N SER A 289 20.60 1.89 -19.86
CA SER A 289 19.89 2.45 -20.99
C SER A 289 18.64 1.59 -21.20
N GLY A 290 17.45 2.16 -21.01
CA GLY A 290 16.35 1.76 -21.87
C GLY A 290 16.86 1.91 -23.30
N GLU A 291 16.90 0.80 -24.04
CA GLU A 291 17.06 0.87 -25.50
C GLU A 291 15.72 1.27 -26.11
#